data_AF-A0A349D3T5-F1
#
_entry.id   AF-A0A349D3T5-F1
#
_cell.length_a   1.000
_cell.length_b   1.000
_cell.length_c   1.000
_cell.angle_alpha   90.00
_cell.angle_beta   90.00
_cell.angle_gamma   90.00
#
_symmetry.space_group_name_H-M   'P 1'
#
loop_
_entity.id
_entity.type
_entity.pdbx_description
1 polymer ?
#
loop_
_entity_poly.entity_id
_entity_poly.type
_entity_poly.pdbx_seq_one_letter_code
_entity_poly.pdbx_strand_id
1 'polypeptide(L)' 'MAMKYDLEDRLIDFSNSVIDFVEDLPNSYLSQYLGSQLMRSSISPALNYG' A
#
# COMPACT_ATOMS: atom_id res chain seq x y z
N MET A 1 3.75 20.04 -24.24
CA MET A 1 4.54 18.96 -23.60
C MET A 1 3.58 18.23 -22.67
N ALA A 2 3.38 16.92 -22.84
CA ALA A 2 2.51 16.16 -21.94
C ALA A 2 3.13 16.13 -20.55
N MET A 3 2.33 16.37 -19.50
CA MET A 3 2.76 16.19 -18.11
C MET A 3 3.08 14.70 -17.90
N LYS A 4 4.33 14.38 -17.59
CA LYS A 4 4.71 13.04 -17.14
C LYS A 4 4.35 12.97 -15.66
N TYR A 5 3.28 12.24 -15.34
CA TYR A 5 2.94 11.97 -13.95
C TYR A 5 3.87 10.88 -13.41
N ASP A 6 4.40 11.10 -12.22
CA ASP A 6 5.14 10.11 -11.46
C ASP A 6 4.17 9.24 -10.65
N LEU A 7 3.39 8.41 -11.36
CA LEU A 7 2.38 7.57 -10.72
C LEU A 7 3.01 6.31 -10.12
N GLU A 8 4.03 5.76 -10.76
CA GLU A 8 4.68 4.53 -10.33
C GLU A 8 5.36 4.72 -8.96
N ASP A 9 6.26 5.70 -8.82
CA ASP A 9 6.95 5.93 -7.55
C ASP A 9 5.96 6.31 -6.44
N ARG A 10 4.93 7.10 -6.76
CA ARG A 10 3.87 7.44 -5.80
C ARG A 10 3.04 6.25 -5.33
N LEU A 11 2.79 5.26 -6.19
CA LEU A 11 2.06 4.05 -5.82
C LEU A 11 2.93 3.11 -4.98
N ILE A 12 4.24 3.07 -5.25
CA ILE A 12 5.23 2.34 -4.44
C ILE A 12 5.32 2.98 -3.04
N ASP A 13 5.47 4.29 -2.96
CA ASP A 13 5.54 5.03 -1.68
C ASP A 13 4.27 4.87 -0.85
N PHE A 14 3.10 4.91 -1.50
CA PHE A 14 1.83 4.63 -0.84
C PHE A 14 1.77 3.20 -0.28
N SER A 15 2.25 2.21 -1.05
CA SER A 15 2.30 0.81 -0.61
C SER A 15 3.21 0.65 0.61
N ASN A 16 4.39 1.28 0.60
CA ASN A 16 5.33 1.27 1.74
C ASN A 16 4.70 1.90 2.98
N SER A 17 4.03 3.05 2.83
CA SER A 17 3.35 3.73 3.96
C SER A 17 2.29 2.85 4.61
N VAL A 18 1.58 2.03 3.81
CA VAL A 18 0.58 1.08 4.32
C VAL A 18 1.23 -0.11 5.02
N ILE A 19 2.36 -0.60 4.52
CA ILE A 19 3.12 -1.69 5.15
C ILE A 19 3.57 -1.25 6.55
N ASP A 20 4.23 -0.09 6.65
CA ASP A 20 4.69 0.46 7.92
C ASP A 20 3.51 0.61 8.91
N PHE A 21 2.38 1.14 8.45
CA PHE A 21 1.17 1.26 9.27
C PHE A 21 0.64 -0.10 9.76
N VAL A 22 0.63 -1.13 8.91
CA VAL A 22 0.13 -2.46 9.28
C VAL A 22 1.07 -3.17 10.24
N GLU A 23 2.38 -2.97 10.10
CA GLU A 23 3.40 -3.52 11.02
C GLU A 23 3.29 -2.93 12.44
N ASP A 24 2.86 -1.68 12.56
CA ASP A 24 2.64 -1.00 13.86
C ASP A 24 1.32 -1.41 14.56
N LEU A 25 0.45 -2.18 13.90
CA LEU A 25 -0.83 -2.56 14.49
C LEU A 25 -0.66 -3.55 15.65
N PRO A 26 -1.50 -3.44 16.70
CA PRO A 26 -1.44 -4.37 17.83
C PRO A 26 -1.77 -5.79 17.36
N ASN A 27 -1.14 -6.79 18.00
CA ASN A 27 -1.35 -8.20 17.65
C ASN A 27 -2.72 -8.71 18.12
N SER A 28 -3.76 -8.32 17.39
CA SER A 28 -5.14 -8.72 17.60
C SER A 28 -5.71 -9.34 16.32
N TYR A 29 -6.70 -10.21 16.46
CA TYR A 29 -7.39 -10.80 15.31
C TYR A 29 -7.98 -9.73 14.37
N LEU A 30 -8.58 -8.68 14.94
CA LEU A 30 -9.18 -7.60 14.15
C LEU A 30 -8.11 -6.82 13.37
N SER A 31 -6.99 -6.50 14.02
CA SER A 31 -5.85 -5.84 13.39
C SER A 31 -5.29 -6.65 12.22
N GLN A 32 -5.06 -7.96 12.43
CA GLN A 32 -4.55 -8.84 11.37
C GLN A 32 -5.55 -8.98 10.22
N TYR A 33 -6.84 -9.12 10.54
CA TYR A 33 -7.89 -9.20 9.53
C TYR A 33 -7.92 -7.93 8.66
N LEU A 34 -8.02 -6.75 9.28
CA LEU A 34 -8.07 -5.48 8.57
C LEU A 34 -6.76 -5.15 7.85
N GLY A 35 -5.62 -5.37 8.50
CA GLY A 35 -4.30 -5.19 7.91
C GLY A 35 -4.09 -6.03 6.65
N SER A 36 -4.56 -7.29 6.67
CA SER A 36 -4.50 -8.14 5.47
C SER A 36 -5.35 -7.62 4.30
N GLN A 37 -6.52 -7.02 4.57
CA GLN A 37 -7.35 -6.41 3.52
C GLN A 37 -6.67 -5.17 2.97
N LEU A 38 -6.17 -4.33 3.86
CA LEU A 38 -5.53 -3.07 3.53
C LEU A 38 -4.24 -3.28 2.71
N MET A 39 -3.38 -4.22 3.08
CA MET A 39 -2.17 -4.54 2.30
C MET A 39 -2.54 -4.98 0.87
N ARG A 40 -3.54 -5.85 0.70
CA ARG A 40 -3.93 -6.33 -0.64
C ARG A 40 -4.48 -5.20 -1.53
N SER A 41 -5.32 -4.32 -0.98
CA SER A 41 -5.84 -3.21 -1.76
C SER A 41 -4.77 -2.18 -2.12
N SER A 42 -3.76 -2.02 -1.26
CA SER A 42 -2.76 -0.95 -1.38
C SER A 42 -1.59 -1.33 -2.28
N ILE A 43 -1.17 -2.60 -2.26
CA ILE A 43 -0.05 -3.11 -3.07
C ILE A 43 -0.51 -3.45 -4.50
N SER A 44 -1.79 -3.76 -4.70
CA SER A 44 -2.34 -4.11 -6.03
C SER A 44 -2.03 -3.05 -7.11
N PRO A 45 -2.25 -1.74 -6.89
CA PRO A 45 -1.87 -0.72 -7.86
C PRO A 45 -0.38 -0.74 -8.23
N ALA A 46 0.52 -0.82 -7.27
CA ALA A 46 1.97 -0.85 -7.54
C ALA A 46 2.35 -2.02 -8.46
N LEU A 47 1.73 -3.19 -8.28
CA LEU A 47 1.97 -4.38 -9.12
C LEU A 47 1.28 -4.33 -10.49
N ASN A 48 0.30 -3.46 -10.71
CA ASN A 48 -0.39 -3.32 -11.99
C ASN A 48 0.26 -2.27 -12.91
N TYR A 49 1.06 -1.37 -12.36
CA TYR A 49 1.70 -0.27 -13.09
C TYR A 49 3.23 -0.41 -13.22
N GLY A 50 3.85 -1.36 -12.53
CA GLY A 50 5.28 -1.72 -12.67
C GLY A 50 5.56 -2.69 -13.81
#